data_AF-A0A7W9HFU7-F1
#
_entry.id   AF-A0A7W9HFU7-F1
#
_cell.length_a   1.000
_cell.length_b   1.000
_cell.length_c   1.000
_cell.angle_alpha   90.00
_cell.angle_beta   90.00
_cell.angle_gamma   90.00
#
_symmetry.space_group_name_H-M   'P 1'
#
loop_
_entity.id
_entity.type
_entity.pdbx_description
1 polymer ?
#
loop_
_entity_poly.entity_id
_entity_poly.type
_entity_poly.pdbx_seq_one_letter_code
_entity_poly.pdbx_strand_id
1 'polypeptide(L)' 'MLKRRGLAAGVTGVHAHRWRHNFAHEWKRAGGDTGDLMLLLGWTSEDVPRHYGASAAAERAQETQLRMGIGEHV' A
#
# COMPACT_ATOMS: atom_id res chain seq x y z
N MET A 1 7.25 -21.13 9.34
CA MET A 1 8.33 -20.11 9.35
C MET A 1 7.86 -18.73 9.82
N LEU A 2 6.89 -18.08 9.15
CA LEU A 2 6.48 -16.70 9.45
C LEU A 2 5.90 -16.50 10.86
N LYS A 3 5.06 -17.42 11.34
CA LYS A 3 4.54 -17.39 12.73
C LYS A 3 5.66 -17.34 13.77
N ARG A 4 6.74 -18.12 13.57
CA ARG A 4 7.92 -18.15 14.45
C ARG A 4 8.66 -16.82 14.44
N ARG A 5 8.84 -16.23 13.25
CA ARG A 5 9.47 -14.89 13.11
C ARG A 5 8.60 -13.80 13.77
N GLY A 6 7.28 -13.88 13.60
CA GLY A 6 6.34 -13.00 14.28
C GLY A 6 6.47 -13.07 15.79
N LEU A 7 6.46 -14.29 16.35
CA LEU A 7 6.62 -14.50 17.79
C LEU A 7 7.96 -13.93 18.32
N ALA A 8 9.06 -14.17 17.60
CA ALA A 8 10.38 -13.64 17.96
C ALA A 8 10.43 -12.10 17.94
N ALA A 9 9.61 -11.45 17.12
CA ALA A 9 9.48 -10.00 17.03
C ALA A 9 8.36 -9.42 17.91
N GLY A 10 7.66 -10.24 18.70
CA GLY A 10 6.51 -9.80 19.50
C GLY A 10 5.25 -9.45 18.68
N VAL A 11 5.19 -9.87 17.42
CA VAL A 11 4.07 -9.58 16.51
C VAL A 11 3.19 -10.82 16.35
N THR A 12 1.93 -10.70 16.74
CA THR A 12 0.91 -11.76 16.58
C THR A 12 0.19 -11.65 15.23
N GLY A 13 -0.47 -12.74 14.81
CA GLY A 13 -1.25 -12.75 13.57
C GLY A 13 -0.42 -12.50 12.31
N VAL A 14 0.81 -13.01 12.26
CA VAL A 14 1.70 -12.82 11.12
C VAL A 14 1.38 -13.82 10.01
N HIS A 15 0.96 -13.30 8.86
CA HIS A 15 0.66 -14.09 7.66
C HIS A 15 1.21 -13.39 6.41
N ALA A 16 1.62 -14.17 5.40
CA ALA A 16 2.29 -13.67 4.19
C ALA A 16 1.49 -12.57 3.47
N HIS A 17 0.15 -12.65 3.52
CA HIS A 17 -0.73 -11.67 2.90
C HIS A 17 -0.53 -10.23 3.44
N ARG A 18 -0.08 -10.05 4.69
CA ARG A 18 0.20 -8.71 5.25
C ARG A 18 1.33 -8.01 4.49
N TRP A 19 2.32 -8.75 3.99
CA TRP A 19 3.39 -8.18 3.18
C TRP A 19 2.88 -7.70 1.83
N ARG A 20 1.89 -8.37 1.23
CA ARG A 20 1.28 -7.90 -0.02
C ARG A 20 0.53 -6.58 0.19
N HIS A 21 -0.18 -6.44 1.31
CA HIS A 21 -0.75 -5.14 1.70
C HIS A 21 0.32 -4.07 1.91
N ASN A 22 1.37 -4.39 2.68
CA ASN A 22 2.42 -3.42 2.96
C ASN A 22 3.17 -2.99 1.70
N PHE A 23 3.50 -3.94 0.82
CA PHE A 23 4.16 -3.64 -0.45
C PHE A 23 3.31 -2.73 -1.34
N ALA A 24 2.01 -3.03 -1.49
CA ALA A 24 1.10 -2.18 -2.25
C ALA A 24 0.94 -0.78 -1.65
N HIS A 25 0.92 -0.69 -0.31
CA HIS A 25 0.91 0.58 0.41
C HIS A 25 2.16 1.42 0.10
N GLU A 26 3.35 0.87 0.35
CA GLU A 26 4.64 1.56 0.15
C GLU A 26 4.83 1.96 -1.32
N TRP A 27 4.48 1.09 -2.26
CA TRP A 27 4.52 1.40 -3.69
C TRP A 27 3.69 2.64 -4.04
N LYS A 28 2.45 2.69 -3.55
CA LYS A 28 1.57 3.83 -3.79
C LYS A 28 2.04 5.09 -3.07
N ARG A 29 2.60 4.96 -1.88
CA ARG A 29 3.18 6.07 -1.12
C ARG A 29 4.39 6.69 -1.84
N ALA A 30 5.21 5.86 -2.49
CA ALA A 30 6.31 6.31 -3.33
C ALA A 30 5.86 6.96 -4.66
N GLY A 31 4.55 7.02 -4.94
CA GLY A 31 4.00 7.57 -6.18
C GLY A 31 4.01 6.60 -7.36
N GLY A 32 4.17 5.29 -7.10
CA GLY A 32 4.25 4.28 -8.15
C GLY A 32 2.92 4.05 -8.89
N ASP A 33 3.03 3.75 -10.18
CA ASP A 33 1.89 3.52 -11.07
C ASP A 33 1.06 2.28 -10.69
N THR A 34 -0.24 2.26 -11.02
CA THR A 34 -1.12 1.12 -10.73
C THR A 34 -0.86 -0.05 -11.67
N GLY A 35 -0.63 0.19 -12.95
CA GLY A 35 -0.39 -0.85 -13.95
C GLY A 35 0.89 -1.63 -13.62
N ASP A 36 1.98 -0.92 -13.31
CA ASP A 36 3.22 -1.57 -12.89
C ASP A 36 3.06 -2.39 -11.60
N LEU A 37 2.31 -1.85 -10.62
CA LEU A 37 1.99 -2.59 -9.40
C LEU A 37 1.23 -3.89 -9.70
N MET A 38 0.29 -3.84 -10.64
CA MET A 38 -0.46 -5.01 -11.07
C MET A 38 0.44 -6.06 -11.72
N LEU A 39 1.37 -5.65 -12.58
CA LEU A 39 2.36 -6.57 -13.19
C LEU A 39 3.26 -7.21 -12.13
N LEU A 40 3.80 -6.42 -11.19
CA LEU A 40 4.67 -6.91 -10.12
C LEU A 40 3.96 -7.87 -9.16
N LEU A 41 2.69 -7.59 -8.84
CA LEU A 41 1.92 -8.40 -7.90
C LEU A 41 1.10 -9.51 -8.56
N GLY A 42 1.09 -9.58 -9.89
CA GLY A 42 0.37 -10.60 -10.67
C GLY A 42 -1.15 -10.44 -10.61
N TRP A 43 -1.63 -9.19 -10.66
CA TRP A 43 -3.05 -8.88 -10.67
C TRP A 43 -3.54 -8.61 -12.09
N THR A 44 -4.67 -9.22 -12.44
CA THR A 44 -5.33 -9.05 -13.74
C THR A 44 -6.52 -8.11 -13.68
N SER A 45 -7.05 -7.82 -12.49
CA SER A 45 -8.15 -6.85 -12.27
C SER A 45 -7.65 -5.63 -11.50
N GLU A 46 -8.17 -4.46 -11.88
CA GLU A 46 -7.93 -3.17 -11.23
C GLU A 46 -8.61 -3.02 -9.87
N ASP A 47 -9.58 -3.90 -9.54
CA ASP A 47 -10.29 -3.88 -8.26
C ASP A 47 -9.35 -4.21 -7.10
N VAL A 48 -8.37 -5.09 -7.35
CA VAL A 48 -7.46 -5.60 -6.33
C VAL A 48 -6.51 -4.50 -5.82
N PRO A 49 -5.83 -3.71 -6.67
CA PRO A 49 -5.08 -2.53 -6.22
C PRO A 49 -5.88 -1.58 -5.33
N ARG A 50 -7.16 -1.32 -5.66
CA ARG A 50 -8.02 -0.46 -4.83
C ARG A 50 -8.23 -1.06 -3.44
N HIS A 51 -8.50 -2.35 -3.36
CA HIS A 51 -8.72 -3.04 -2.08
C HIS A 51 -7.48 -3.02 -1.20
N TYR A 52 -6.30 -3.29 -1.76
CA TYR A 52 -5.05 -3.34 -1.00
C TYR A 52 -4.52 -1.95 -0.64
N GLY A 53 -4.83 -0.93 -1.45
CA GLY A 53 -4.48 0.45 -1.17
C GLY A 53 -5.43 1.18 -0.22
N ALA A 54 -6.59 0.60 0.13
CA ALA A 54 -7.67 1.28 0.83
C ALA A 54 -7.30 1.80 2.22
N SER A 55 -6.57 1.01 3.02
CA SER A 55 -6.27 1.32 4.43
C SER A 55 -5.48 2.60 4.64
N ALA A 56 -4.78 3.09 3.61
CA ALA A 56 -3.97 4.31 3.67
C ALA A 56 -4.25 5.24 2.49
N ALA A 57 -5.39 5.07 1.81
CA ALA A 57 -5.75 5.95 0.71
C ALA A 57 -5.91 7.41 1.16
N ALA A 58 -6.47 7.62 2.36
CA ALA A 58 -6.66 8.94 2.95
C ALA A 58 -5.32 9.63 3.26
N GLU A 59 -4.38 8.93 3.92
CA GLU A 59 -3.05 9.45 4.24
C GLU A 59 -2.29 9.86 2.96
N ARG A 60 -2.28 8.99 1.94
CA ARG A 60 -1.62 9.32 0.66
C ARG A 60 -2.28 10.48 -0.07
N ALA A 61 -3.60 10.61 0.01
CA ALA A 61 -4.30 11.75 -0.58
C ALA A 61 -3.89 13.06 0.10
N GLN A 62 -3.76 13.06 1.43
CA GLN A 62 -3.26 14.21 2.19
C GLN A 62 -1.80 14.53 1.84
N GLU A 63 -0.91 13.55 1.85
CA GLU A 63 0.49 13.72 1.45
C GLU A 63 0.61 14.26 0.01
N THR A 64 -0.24 13.76 -0.90
CA THR A 64 -0.26 14.22 -2.29
C THR A 64 -0.77 15.65 -2.42
N GLN A 65 -1.83 16.00 -1.69
CA GLN A 65 -2.36 17.37 -1.68
C GLN A 65 -1.32 18.37 -1.15
N LEU A 66 -0.66 18.06 -0.04
CA LEU A 66 0.42 18.88 0.51
C LEU A 66 1.58 19.06 -0.47
N ARG A 67 1.91 18.01 -1.25
CA ARG A 67 2.97 18.09 -2.25
C ARG A 67 2.56 18.90 -3.49
N MET A 68 1.30 18.79 -3.92
CA MET A 68 0.83 19.43 -5.14
C MET A 68 0.35 20.88 -4.91
N GLY A 69 -0.09 21.24 -3.70
CA GLY A 69 -0.52 22.60 -3.35
C GLY A 69 -1.72 23.11 -4.16
N ILE A 70 -2.50 22.22 -4.78
CA ILE A 70 -3.60 22.60 -5.66
C ILE A 70 -4.68 23.30 -4.83
N GLY A 71 -4.99 24.55 -5.18
CA GLY A 71 -6.05 25.32 -4.51
C GLY A 71 -5.61 26.12 -3.29
N GLU A 72 -4.33 26.10 -2.89
CA GLU A 72 -3.86 26.88 -1.73
C GLU A 72 -3.82 28.40 -1.95
N HIS A 73 -3.92 28.84 -3.21
CA HIS A 73 -3.83 30.26 -3.60
C HIS A 73 -5.06 30.75 -4.36
N VAL A 74 -6.20 30.05 -4.23
CA VAL A 74 -7.47 30.39 -4.87
C VAL A 74 -8.41 31.05 -3.87
#